data_AF-A0A8I3PHX4-F1
#
_entry.id   AF-A0A8I3PHX4-F1
#
_cell.length_a   1.000
_cell.length_b   1.000
_cell.length_c   1.000
_cell.angle_alpha   90.00
_cell.angle_beta   90.00
_cell.angle_gamma   90.00
#
_symmetry.space_group_name_H-M   'P 1'
#
loop_
_entity.id
_entity.type
_entity.pdbx_description
1 polymer ?
#
loop_
_entity_poly.entity_id
_entity_poly.type
_entity_poly.pdbx_seq_one_letter_code
_entity_poly.pdbx_strand_id
1 'polypeptide(L)'
;MCPLCKAAGKGDVPIKRRPVLGAGVNTVTTLVKNKKAQLVVIAHDVDPTELVVFLPALCCKTGVPYCIIKGKARLGRLVNRKTCTTVAFTQVNSEDKGALAKLVEAIRTNYNDRYDEISRHWGGNVLGPKSVARITKLEKAKAKELATELG
;
A
#
# COMPACT_ATOMS: atom_id res chain seq x y z
N MET A 1 28.56 -8.15 -2.62
CA MET A 1 29.34 -9.21 -3.31
C MET A 1 30.69 -9.23 -2.62
N CYS A 2 31.01 -10.25 -1.81
CA CYS A 2 32.29 -10.29 -1.08
C CYS A 2 33.38 -10.81 -2.03
N PRO A 3 34.43 -10.03 -2.37
CA PRO A 3 35.44 -10.45 -3.34
C PRO A 3 36.37 -11.57 -2.84
N LEU A 4 36.35 -11.87 -1.54
CA LEU A 4 37.29 -12.80 -0.89
C LEU A 4 37.05 -14.30 -1.21
N CYS A 5 35.89 -14.70 -1.72
CA CYS A 5 35.58 -16.12 -1.97
C CYS A 5 36.18 -16.68 -3.27
N LYS A 6 36.63 -15.83 -4.21
CA LYS A 6 37.14 -16.28 -5.51
C LYS A 6 38.61 -16.74 -5.49
N ALA A 7 39.35 -16.45 -4.42
CA ALA A 7 40.78 -16.71 -4.36
C ALA A 7 41.15 -18.19 -4.10
N ALA A 8 40.21 -19.04 -3.66
CA ALA A 8 40.52 -20.36 -3.10
C ALA A 8 40.17 -21.58 -3.99
N GLY A 9 40.09 -21.42 -5.31
CA GLY A 9 40.06 -22.54 -6.28
C GLY A 9 38.88 -23.53 -6.20
N LYS A 10 37.92 -23.32 -5.29
CA LYS A 10 36.65 -24.05 -5.29
C LYS A 10 35.79 -23.49 -6.42
N GLY A 11 35.47 -24.33 -7.41
CA GLY A 11 34.62 -23.96 -8.56
C GLY A 11 33.32 -23.28 -8.12
N ASP A 12 32.69 -22.52 -9.01
CA ASP A 12 31.55 -21.64 -8.72
C ASP A 12 30.35 -22.39 -8.11
N VAL A 13 30.39 -22.62 -6.80
CA VAL A 13 29.27 -23.19 -6.05
C VAL A 13 28.18 -22.12 -6.02
N PRO A 14 26.95 -22.39 -6.50
CA PRO A 14 25.90 -21.38 -6.52
C PRO A 14 25.55 -20.97 -5.09
N ILE A 15 26.04 -19.81 -4.67
CA ILE A 15 25.76 -19.24 -3.35
C ILE A 15 24.27 -18.87 -3.29
N LYS A 16 23.55 -19.47 -2.35
CA LYS A 16 22.14 -19.15 -2.07
C LYS A 16 22.03 -17.67 -1.72
N ARG A 17 21.41 -16.89 -2.61
CA ARG A 17 21.17 -15.46 -2.38
C ARG A 17 20.14 -15.31 -1.27
N ARG A 18 20.42 -14.39 -0.33
CA ARG A 18 19.47 -14.04 0.72
C ARG A 18 18.23 -13.39 0.10
N PRO A 19 17.03 -13.64 0.62
CA PRO A 19 15.85 -12.93 0.18
C PRO A 19 16.00 -11.43 0.45
N VAL A 20 15.67 -10.61 -0.54
CA VAL A 20 15.75 -9.15 -0.47
C VAL A 20 14.43 -8.55 -0.93
N LEU A 21 14.17 -7.34 -0.45
CA LEU A 21 13.03 -6.54 -0.88
C LEU A 21 13.21 -6.10 -2.34
N GLY A 22 12.16 -6.27 -3.14
CA GLY A 22 12.09 -5.65 -4.46
C GLY A 22 11.62 -4.21 -4.30
N ALA A 23 12.41 -3.22 -4.70
CA ALA A 23 12.07 -1.81 -4.54
C ALA A 23 11.93 -1.10 -5.89
N GLY A 24 10.96 -0.19 -5.97
CA GLY A 24 10.71 0.65 -7.15
C GLY A 24 9.61 0.10 -8.07
N VAL A 25 8.92 1.02 -8.72
CA VAL A 25 7.69 0.73 -9.49
C VAL A 25 7.93 -0.30 -10.60
N ASN A 26 8.99 -0.16 -11.39
CA ASN A 26 9.25 -1.03 -12.54
C ASN A 26 9.58 -2.48 -12.11
N THR A 27 10.36 -2.61 -11.04
CA THR A 27 10.69 -3.93 -10.48
C THR A 27 9.46 -4.56 -9.81
N VAL A 28 8.70 -3.78 -9.05
CA VAL A 28 7.49 -4.30 -8.39
C VAL A 28 6.42 -4.71 -9.41
N THR A 29 6.17 -3.92 -10.45
CA THR A 29 5.18 -4.24 -11.49
C THR A 29 5.53 -5.52 -12.25
N THR A 30 6.80 -5.74 -12.59
CA THR A 30 7.25 -6.99 -13.24
C THR A 30 7.09 -8.18 -12.30
N LEU A 31 7.37 -8.03 -11.00
CA LEU A 31 7.16 -9.09 -10.00
C LEU A 31 5.68 -9.44 -9.80
N VAL A 32 4.80 -8.43 -9.79
CA VAL A 32 3.33 -8.61 -9.67
C VAL A 32 2.76 -9.31 -10.91
N LYS A 33 3.13 -8.87 -12.11
CA LYS A 33 2.69 -9.52 -13.37
C LYS A 33 3.09 -10.99 -13.42
N ASN A 34 4.29 -11.31 -12.95
CA ASN A 34 4.81 -12.68 -12.89
C ASN A 34 4.31 -13.48 -11.67
N LYS A 35 3.44 -12.90 -10.81
CA LYS A 35 2.94 -13.50 -9.57
C LYS A 35 4.05 -14.00 -8.62
N LYS A 36 5.21 -13.32 -8.63
CA LYS A 36 6.35 -13.62 -7.73
C LYS A 36 6.34 -12.81 -6.44
N ALA A 37 5.44 -11.83 -6.34
CA ALA A 37 5.26 -11.01 -5.15
C ALA A 37 4.26 -11.66 -4.19
N GLN A 38 4.63 -11.75 -2.91
CA GLN A 38 3.76 -12.21 -1.83
C GLN A 38 2.97 -11.07 -1.20
N LEU A 39 3.55 -9.87 -1.13
CA LEU A 39 2.92 -8.67 -0.59
C LEU A 39 3.51 -7.43 -1.26
N VAL A 40 2.65 -6.46 -1.60
CA VAL A 40 3.06 -5.18 -2.19
C VAL A 40 2.71 -4.03 -1.25
N VAL A 41 3.69 -3.17 -1.02
CA VAL A 41 3.58 -1.97 -0.19
C VAL A 41 3.67 -0.74 -1.08
N ILE A 42 2.69 0.14 -0.94
CA ILE A 42 2.53 1.35 -1.74
C ILE A 42 2.59 2.57 -0.82
N ALA A 43 3.38 3.59 -1.17
CA ALA A 43 3.34 4.88 -0.49
C ALA A 43 2.11 5.70 -0.92
N HIS A 44 1.50 6.40 0.03
CA HIS A 44 0.36 7.29 -0.25
C HIS A 44 0.74 8.67 -0.84
N ASP A 45 1.97 9.12 -0.62
CA ASP A 45 2.45 10.49 -0.82
C ASP A 45 3.43 10.56 -2.00
N VAL A 46 3.04 9.93 -3.11
CA VAL A 46 3.86 9.91 -4.32
C VAL A 46 3.52 11.08 -5.21
N ASP A 47 4.55 11.84 -5.54
CA ASP A 47 4.52 12.96 -6.48
C ASP A 47 5.51 12.59 -7.59
N PRO A 48 5.07 12.33 -8.84
CA PRO A 48 3.70 12.35 -9.38
C PRO A 48 2.88 11.06 -9.12
N THR A 49 1.56 11.18 -8.91
CA THR A 49 0.67 10.08 -8.46
C THR A 49 0.40 9.02 -9.54
N GLU A 50 0.51 9.40 -10.81
CA GLU A 50 0.32 8.58 -12.00
C GLU A 50 1.19 7.31 -11.99
N LEU A 51 2.33 7.37 -11.32
CA LEU A 51 3.24 6.23 -11.14
C LEU A 51 2.61 5.07 -10.37
N VAL A 52 1.58 5.32 -9.56
CA VAL A 52 1.04 4.38 -8.58
C VAL A 52 -0.45 4.12 -8.77
N VAL A 53 -1.19 5.01 -9.43
CA VAL A 53 -2.65 4.89 -9.62
C VAL A 53 -3.08 3.52 -10.18
N PHE A 54 -2.30 2.92 -11.08
CA PHE A 54 -2.66 1.64 -11.70
C PHE A 54 -2.31 0.40 -10.85
N LEU A 55 -1.49 0.55 -9.81
CA LEU A 55 -0.96 -0.59 -9.04
C LEU A 55 -2.03 -1.33 -8.21
N PRO A 56 -2.94 -0.66 -7.48
CA PRO A 56 -4.01 -1.34 -6.76
C PRO A 56 -4.85 -2.21 -7.70
N ALA A 57 -5.23 -1.69 -8.87
CA ALA A 57 -5.98 -2.42 -9.88
C ALA A 57 -5.20 -3.62 -10.43
N LEU A 58 -3.89 -3.48 -10.65
CA LEU A 58 -3.03 -4.56 -11.10
C LEU A 58 -2.91 -5.68 -10.05
N CYS A 59 -2.75 -5.31 -8.78
CA CYS A 59 -2.63 -6.26 -7.67
C CYS A 59 -3.94 -7.02 -7.46
N CYS A 60 -5.10 -6.35 -7.56
CA CYS A 60 -6.41 -6.99 -7.48
C CYS A 60 -6.63 -7.99 -8.62
N LYS A 61 -6.33 -7.63 -9.87
CA LYS A 61 -6.46 -8.54 -11.04
C LYS A 61 -5.56 -9.78 -10.94
N THR A 62 -4.39 -9.63 -10.34
CA THR A 62 -3.42 -10.74 -10.20
C THR A 62 -3.59 -11.54 -8.92
N GLY A 63 -4.41 -11.07 -7.98
CA GLY A 63 -4.66 -11.70 -6.68
C GLY A 63 -3.54 -11.48 -5.66
N VAL A 64 -2.65 -10.51 -5.87
CA VAL A 64 -1.56 -10.18 -4.95
C VAL A 64 -2.07 -9.20 -3.88
N PRO A 65 -1.85 -9.45 -2.58
CA PRO A 65 -2.28 -8.53 -1.53
C PRO A 65 -1.43 -7.25 -1.57
N TYR A 66 -2.10 -6.10 -1.42
CA TYR A 66 -1.42 -4.80 -1.39
C TYR A 66 -1.84 -3.97 -0.17
N CYS A 67 -0.93 -3.14 0.33
CA CYS A 67 -1.23 -2.19 1.39
C CYS A 67 -0.72 -0.79 1.04
N ILE A 68 -1.47 0.23 1.46
CA ILE A 68 -1.07 1.63 1.33
C ILE A 68 -0.55 2.10 2.69
N ILE A 69 0.69 2.60 2.73
CA ILE A 69 1.37 3.07 3.93
C ILE A 69 1.62 4.57 3.85
N LYS A 70 1.52 5.23 5.01
CA LYS A 70 1.86 6.64 5.16
C LYS A 70 3.39 6.84 5.15
N GLY A 71 3.88 7.53 4.11
CA GLY A 71 5.21 8.13 4.02
C GLY A 71 6.19 7.39 3.12
N LYS A 72 6.47 7.95 1.94
CA LYS A 72 7.51 7.45 1.00
C LYS A 72 8.92 7.53 1.58
N ALA A 73 9.16 8.44 2.51
CA ALA A 73 10.41 8.56 3.24
C ALA A 73 10.64 7.37 4.19
N ARG A 74 9.59 6.85 4.82
CA ARG A 74 9.67 5.67 5.69
C ARG A 74 10.03 4.42 4.89
N LEU A 75 9.40 4.24 3.72
CA LEU A 75 9.78 3.18 2.79
C LEU A 75 11.20 3.37 2.26
N GLY A 76 11.60 4.61 1.98
CA GLY A 76 12.97 4.96 1.58
C GLY A 76 14.00 4.50 2.60
N ARG A 77 13.74 4.77 3.89
CA ARG A 77 14.63 4.37 4.99
C ARG A 77 14.87 2.87 5.07
N LEU A 78 13.86 2.04 4.74
CA LEU A 78 13.99 0.58 4.71
C LEU A 78 14.95 0.08 3.63
N VAL A 79 15.03 0.79 2.50
CA VAL A 79 15.86 0.43 1.34
C VAL A 79 17.15 1.28 1.30
N ASN A 80 17.45 2.02 2.37
CA ASN A 80 18.59 2.94 2.46
C ASN A 80 18.60 4.00 1.34
N ARG A 81 17.41 4.48 0.93
CA ARG A 81 17.22 5.58 -0.02
C ARG A 81 16.51 6.75 0.65
N LYS A 82 16.59 7.94 0.05
CA LYS A 82 15.84 9.11 0.53
C LYS A 82 14.32 8.88 0.44
N THR A 83 13.87 8.26 -0.66
CA THR A 83 12.47 7.97 -0.93
C THR A 83 12.31 6.64 -1.67
N CYS A 84 11.22 5.92 -1.38
CA CYS A 84 10.77 4.78 -2.16
C CYS A 84 9.25 4.86 -2.34
N THR A 85 8.78 4.66 -3.58
CA THR A 85 7.36 4.69 -3.93
C THR A 85 6.68 3.37 -3.62
N THR A 86 7.31 2.26 -4.00
CA THR A 86 6.79 0.91 -3.78
C THR A 86 7.86 -0.08 -3.39
N VAL A 87 7.45 -1.07 -2.60
CA VAL A 87 8.28 -2.17 -2.13
C VAL A 87 7.46 -3.46 -2.25
N ALA A 88 8.09 -4.57 -2.64
CA ALA A 88 7.47 -5.88 -2.70
C ALA A 88 8.28 -6.91 -1.91
N PHE A 89 7.56 -7.74 -1.17
CA PHE A 89 8.08 -8.97 -0.58
C PHE A 89 7.98 -10.08 -1.62
N THR A 90 9.11 -10.69 -1.98
CA THR A 90 9.15 -11.80 -2.94
C THR A 90 9.27 -13.13 -2.23
N GLN A 91 10.28 -13.24 -1.36
CA GLN A 91 10.55 -14.40 -0.53
C GLN A 91 10.93 -13.92 0.86
N VAL A 92 10.61 -14.73 1.86
CA VAL A 92 10.99 -14.52 3.25
C VAL A 92 11.64 -15.77 3.82
N ASN A 93 12.47 -15.59 4.84
CA ASN A 93 13.04 -16.71 5.58
C ASN A 93 11.93 -17.49 6.29
N SER A 94 12.19 -18.76 6.61
CA SER A 94 11.19 -19.62 7.24
C SER A 94 10.73 -19.10 8.61
N GLU A 95 11.62 -18.43 9.33
CA GLU A 95 11.36 -17.83 10.66
C GLU A 95 10.24 -16.76 10.60
N ASP A 96 10.23 -15.94 9.54
CA ASP A 96 9.31 -14.80 9.42
C ASP A 96 8.00 -15.13 8.68
N LYS A 97 7.87 -16.34 8.14
CA LYS A 97 6.69 -16.74 7.34
C LYS A 97 5.39 -16.61 8.11
N GLY A 98 5.38 -16.99 9.40
CA GLY A 98 4.19 -16.90 10.24
C GLY A 98 3.74 -15.46 10.50
N ALA A 99 4.70 -14.55 10.71
CA ALA A 99 4.41 -13.13 10.90
C ALA A 99 3.88 -12.50 9.60
N LEU A 100 4.49 -12.84 8.45
CA LEU A 100 4.04 -12.35 7.16
C LEU A 100 2.63 -12.85 6.80
N ALA A 101 2.31 -14.12 7.09
CA ALA A 101 0.99 -14.69 6.80
C ALA A 101 -0.13 -13.91 7.52
N LYS A 102 0.06 -13.62 8.82
CA LYS A 102 -0.89 -12.81 9.61
C LYS A 102 -1.09 -11.41 9.03
N LEU A 103 0.00 -10.77 8.58
CA LEU A 103 -0.08 -9.46 7.92
C LEU A 103 -0.82 -9.54 6.59
N VAL A 104 -0.53 -10.56 5.78
CA VAL A 104 -1.18 -10.76 4.48
C VAL A 104 -2.68 -10.96 4.64
N GLU A 105 -3.11 -11.77 5.61
CA GLU A 105 -4.54 -11.97 5.90
C GLU A 105 -5.23 -10.65 6.27
N ALA A 106 -4.68 -9.92 7.24
CA ALA A 106 -5.23 -8.64 7.67
C ALA A 106 -5.23 -7.58 6.55
N ILE A 107 -4.24 -7.57 5.67
CA ILE A 107 -4.16 -6.63 4.55
C ILE A 107 -5.18 -6.99 3.47
N ARG A 108 -5.35 -8.28 3.18
CA ARG A 108 -6.26 -8.77 2.16
C ARG A 108 -7.72 -8.39 2.47
N THR A 109 -8.15 -8.58 3.72
CA THR A 109 -9.50 -8.21 4.16
C THR A 109 -9.75 -6.70 4.10
N ASN A 110 -8.70 -5.89 4.29
CA ASN A 110 -8.82 -4.44 4.29
C ASN A 110 -8.85 -3.82 2.89
N TYR A 111 -8.11 -4.39 1.94
CA TYR A 111 -7.91 -3.79 0.62
C TYR A 111 -8.47 -4.64 -0.52
N ASN A 112 -8.01 -5.88 -0.68
CA ASN A 112 -8.34 -6.71 -1.83
C ASN A 112 -9.82 -7.12 -1.83
N ASP A 113 -10.35 -7.56 -0.69
CA ASP A 113 -11.74 -8.03 -0.60
C ASP A 113 -12.74 -6.87 -0.68
N ARG A 114 -12.30 -5.66 -0.32
CA ARG A 114 -13.09 -4.41 -0.36
C ARG A 114 -12.85 -3.58 -1.61
N TYR A 115 -12.19 -4.14 -2.63
CA TYR A 115 -11.77 -3.39 -3.80
C TYR A 115 -12.94 -2.70 -4.53
N ASP A 116 -14.08 -3.37 -4.67
CA ASP A 116 -15.27 -2.80 -5.34
C ASP A 116 -15.86 -1.61 -4.59
N GLU A 117 -15.86 -1.65 -3.25
CA GLU A 117 -16.28 -0.53 -2.41
C GLU A 117 -15.34 0.66 -2.58
N ILE A 118 -14.03 0.40 -2.54
CA ILE A 118 -12.99 1.43 -2.67
C ILE A 118 -13.07 2.09 -4.05
N SER A 119 -13.31 1.31 -5.11
CA SER A 119 -13.40 1.80 -6.49
C SER A 119 -14.63 2.70 -6.72
N ARG A 120 -15.75 2.40 -6.03
CA ARG A 120 -16.99 3.19 -6.11
C ARG A 120 -17.05 4.35 -5.13
N HIS A 121 -16.14 4.40 -4.16
CA HIS A 121 -16.09 5.45 -3.16
C HIS A 121 -15.37 6.68 -3.71
N TRP A 122 -16.14 7.73 -3.99
CA TRP A 122 -15.61 9.04 -4.36
C TRP A 122 -15.21 9.79 -3.08
N GLY A 123 -13.93 10.13 -2.98
CA GLY A 123 -13.42 10.95 -1.87
C GLY A 123 -13.72 12.44 -2.05
N GLY A 124 -13.56 13.20 -0.96
CA GLY A 124 -13.78 14.64 -0.95
C GLY A 124 -15.22 15.02 -0.60
N ASN A 125 -15.74 16.08 -1.21
CA ASN A 125 -17.06 16.65 -0.94
C ASN A 125 -17.31 17.01 0.55
N VAL A 126 -16.27 17.44 1.25
CA VAL A 126 -16.37 17.92 2.64
C VAL A 126 -16.36 19.44 2.61
N LEU A 127 -17.47 20.05 3.03
CA LEU A 127 -17.61 21.50 3.18
C LEU A 127 -16.68 22.01 4.29
N GLY A 128 -16.19 23.24 4.12
CA GLY A 128 -15.37 23.90 5.15
C GLY A 128 -16.15 24.09 6.45
N PRO A 129 -15.46 24.09 7.62
CA PRO A 129 -16.11 24.05 8.93
C PRO A 129 -17.03 25.25 9.20
N LYS A 130 -16.67 26.44 8.68
CA LYS A 130 -17.49 27.65 8.78
C LYS A 130 -18.81 27.53 8.02
N SER A 131 -18.79 26.91 6.83
CA SER A 131 -19.98 26.71 6.00
C SER A 131 -20.89 25.66 6.64
N VAL A 132 -20.31 24.54 7.09
CA VAL A 132 -21.03 23.48 7.81
C VAL A 132 -21.74 24.07 9.02
N ALA A 133 -21.05 24.80 9.91
CA ALA A 133 -21.66 25.39 11.11
C ALA A 133 -22.84 26.32 10.79
N ARG A 134 -22.78 27.09 9.69
CA ARG A 134 -23.90 27.94 9.24
C ARG A 134 -25.09 27.09 8.80
N ILE A 135 -24.85 26.06 8.00
CA ILE A 135 -25.89 25.13 7.51
C ILE A 135 -26.56 24.44 8.71
N THR A 136 -25.77 23.89 9.63
CA THR A 136 -26.31 23.19 10.82
C THR A 136 -27.10 24.14 11.73
N LYS A 137 -26.70 25.41 11.85
CA LYS A 137 -27.46 26.41 12.62
C LYS A 137 -28.83 26.69 11.98
N LEU A 138 -28.89 26.82 10.65
CA LEU A 138 -30.13 27.04 9.91
C LEU A 138 -31.03 25.80 9.95
N GLU A 139 -30.49 24.60 9.75
CA GLU A 139 -31.24 23.35 9.86
C GLU A 139 -31.81 23.15 11.26
N LYS A 140 -31.03 23.45 12.31
CA LYS A 140 -31.50 23.40 13.69
C LYS A 140 -32.61 24.40 13.98
N ALA A 141 -32.58 25.59 13.38
CA ALA A 141 -33.65 26.57 13.50
C ALA A 141 -34.94 26.07 12.82
N LYS A 142 -34.84 25.61 11.57
CA LYS A 142 -35.97 25.03 10.82
C LYS A 142 -36.58 23.80 11.53
N ALA A 143 -35.75 22.93 12.09
CA ALA A 143 -36.23 21.76 12.83
C ALA A 143 -36.98 22.13 14.12
N LYS A 144 -36.58 23.22 14.79
CA LYS A 144 -37.33 23.75 15.95
C LYS A 144 -38.67 24.34 15.55
N GLU A 145 -38.70 25.08 14.44
CA GLU A 145 -39.93 25.66 13.90
C GLU A 145 -40.94 24.55 13.55
N LEU A 146 -40.53 23.56 12.75
CA LEU A 146 -41.37 22.41 12.39
C LEU A 146 -41.85 21.60 13.60
N ALA A 147 -41.01 21.44 14.62
CA ALA A 147 -41.40 20.73 15.85
C ALA A 147 -42.42 21.51 16.70
N THR A 148 -42.45 22.84 16.56
CA THR A 148 -43.42 23.71 17.25
C THR A 148 -44.74 23.78 16.48
N GLU A 149 -44.71 23.61 15.15
CA GLU A 149 -45.93 23.58 14.32
C GLU A 149 -46.70 22.26 14.38
N LEU A 150 -46.02 21.14 14.68
CA LEU A 150 -46.62 19.81 14.75
C LEU A 150 -47.13 19.41 16.16
N GLY A 151 -46.82 20.20 17.19
CA GLY A 151 -47.23 19.96 18.58
C GLY A 151 -48.25 20.99 19.03
#